data_AF-D0LUT4-F1
#
_entry.id   AF-D0LUT4-F1
#
_cell.length_a   1.000
_cell.length_b   1.000
_cell.length_c   1.000
_cell.angle_alpha   90.00
_cell.angle_beta   90.00
_cell.angle_gamma   90.00
#
_symmetry.space_group_name_H-M   'P 1'
#
loop_
_entity.id
_entity.type
_entity.pdbx_description
1 polymer ?
#
loop_
_entity_poly.entity_id
_entity_poly.type
_entity_poly.pdbx_seq_one_letter_code
_entity_poly.pdbx_strand_id
1 'polypeptide(L)'
;MNPQTIPTSAAQVPSVGVLSFSAGGDITDIDKWRAVGDQGRSLGDLARLYPHLAKHGFLHQPMFVSVYPATLGNFVDALQVDTYLRPANLTRALRLARAAERPVVLGGQPLALAELLFEHLRAGHPTPSRMLLLVGGYACPAGLEQRLRARLTEAHVAHDVMHGYGTAEVAPACLLGRRTPGGGVHYRLAAPQVAVELCRGELILRRTDGDRIGVHTGDRALPCKDGWFIEPSNARLAPDVAAALASWGPAEWDRRTGYLTRDAGGLCFQLRRGVEATCADEHPFAQFADRFGTSLLDKPSWNP
;
A
#
# COMPACT_ATOMS: atom_id res chain seq x y z
N MET A 1 -29.09 10.81 19.89
CA MET A 1 -28.09 9.82 19.42
C MET A 1 -27.71 8.97 20.61
N ASN A 2 -28.12 7.68 20.63
CA ASN A 2 -27.80 6.79 21.76
C ASN A 2 -26.30 6.47 21.77
N PRO A 3 -25.62 6.53 22.93
CA PRO A 3 -24.25 6.05 23.05
C PRO A 3 -24.24 4.54 22.85
N GLN A 4 -23.82 4.09 21.67
CA GLN A 4 -23.66 2.66 21.40
C GLN A 4 -22.56 2.08 22.28
N THR A 5 -22.90 0.98 22.94
CA THR A 5 -22.07 0.17 23.81
C THR A 5 -20.80 -0.30 23.11
N ILE A 6 -19.66 -0.11 23.76
CA ILE A 6 -18.34 -0.56 23.30
C ILE A 6 -18.28 -2.08 23.46
N PRO A 7 -18.09 -2.87 22.39
CA PRO A 7 -17.97 -4.32 22.48
C PRO A 7 -16.63 -4.71 23.14
N THR A 8 -16.63 -5.67 24.06
CA THR A 8 -15.49 -6.03 24.92
C THR A 8 -14.88 -7.40 24.61
N SER A 9 -15.15 -7.99 23.44
CA SER A 9 -14.47 -9.23 23.01
C SER A 9 -14.36 -9.36 21.48
N ALA A 10 -13.33 -10.10 21.02
CA ALA A 10 -13.12 -10.43 19.61
C ALA A 10 -14.34 -11.11 18.94
N ALA A 11 -15.21 -11.73 19.74
CA ALA A 11 -16.46 -12.36 19.27
C ALA A 11 -17.54 -11.34 18.83
N GLN A 12 -17.31 -10.03 19.03
CA GLN A 12 -18.26 -8.96 18.71
C GLN A 12 -17.77 -8.03 17.57
N VAL A 13 -16.70 -8.42 16.86
CA VAL A 13 -16.18 -7.64 15.73
C VAL A 13 -17.15 -7.76 14.53
N PRO A 14 -17.68 -6.65 13.99
CA PRO A 14 -18.71 -6.67 12.96
C PRO A 14 -18.16 -7.25 11.65
N SER A 15 -19.05 -7.86 10.85
CA SER A 15 -18.71 -8.42 9.53
C SER A 15 -18.20 -7.35 8.57
N VAL A 16 -18.80 -6.16 8.60
CA VAL A 16 -18.52 -4.99 7.75
C VAL A 16 -18.64 -3.68 8.55
N GLY A 17 -18.09 -2.59 8.00
CA GLY A 17 -18.14 -1.24 8.59
C GLY A 17 -16.75 -0.65 8.81
N VAL A 18 -16.64 0.61 9.22
CA VAL A 18 -15.35 1.28 9.44
C VAL A 18 -14.98 1.33 10.91
N LEU A 19 -13.87 0.76 11.33
CA LEU A 19 -13.25 0.95 12.64
C LEU A 19 -12.36 2.20 12.65
N SER A 20 -12.68 3.15 13.52
CA SER A 20 -11.76 4.22 13.90
C SER A 20 -11.16 3.96 15.29
N PHE A 21 -9.84 3.93 15.38
CA PHE A 21 -9.12 3.97 16.65
C PHE A 21 -8.88 5.43 17.05
N SER A 22 -9.30 5.83 18.26
CA SER A 22 -9.22 7.22 18.72
C SER A 22 -7.81 7.81 18.53
N ALA A 23 -7.70 8.89 17.77
CA ALA A 23 -6.48 9.67 17.66
C ALA A 23 -6.23 10.40 18.99
N GLY A 24 -5.22 9.97 19.75
CA GLY A 24 -4.80 10.70 20.97
C GLY A 24 -4.21 9.89 22.11
N GLY A 25 -4.16 8.55 22.06
CA GLY A 25 -3.53 7.75 23.13
C GLY A 25 -2.35 6.90 22.66
N ASP A 26 -1.44 6.61 23.57
CA ASP A 26 -0.44 5.53 23.50
C ASP A 26 -1.07 4.15 23.80
N ILE A 27 -2.39 4.09 23.76
CA ILE A 27 -3.20 2.96 24.18
C ILE A 27 -3.25 1.93 23.04
N THR A 28 -2.51 0.83 23.22
CA THR A 28 -2.47 -0.35 22.31
C THR A 28 -3.58 -1.37 22.54
N ASP A 29 -4.53 -1.04 23.41
CA ASP A 29 -5.66 -1.90 23.81
C ASP A 29 -6.59 -2.17 22.61
N ILE A 30 -6.82 -3.43 22.25
CA ILE A 30 -7.56 -3.86 21.05
C ILE A 30 -9.06 -3.50 21.07
N ASP A 31 -9.64 -3.21 22.25
CA ASP A 31 -11.10 -3.24 22.46
C ASP A 31 -11.85 -1.91 22.24
N LYS A 32 -11.17 -0.79 21.96
CA LYS A 32 -11.77 0.55 21.78
C LYS A 32 -11.90 1.01 20.31
N TRP A 33 -13.01 0.76 19.62
CA TRP A 33 -13.25 1.23 18.23
C TRP A 33 -14.71 1.70 18.02
N ARG A 34 -15.02 2.39 16.91
CA ARG A 34 -16.38 2.81 16.49
C ARG A 34 -16.63 2.50 15.02
N ALA A 35 -17.85 2.08 14.65
CA ALA A 35 -18.31 1.81 13.28
C ALA A 35 -18.75 3.10 12.53
N VAL A 36 -18.31 3.30 11.28
CA VAL A 36 -18.78 4.35 10.34
C VAL A 36 -19.33 3.70 9.05
N GLY A 37 -20.36 4.28 8.43
CA GLY A 37 -21.37 3.61 7.57
C GLY A 37 -21.00 3.12 6.14
N ASP A 38 -22.04 2.80 5.36
CA ASP A 38 -22.09 1.75 4.30
C ASP A 38 -21.86 2.15 2.82
N GLN A 39 -21.37 3.35 2.50
CA GLN A 39 -21.19 3.74 1.09
C GLN A 39 -19.77 3.48 0.59
N GLY A 40 -19.55 2.43 -0.21
CA GLY A 40 -18.21 2.01 -0.66
C GLY A 40 -18.14 1.18 -1.94
N ARG A 41 -16.92 0.87 -2.38
CA ARG A 41 -16.61 -0.10 -3.46
C ARG A 41 -16.66 -1.53 -2.92
N SER A 42 -16.81 -2.53 -3.76
CA SER A 42 -16.71 -3.94 -3.34
C SER A 42 -15.30 -4.46 -3.62
N LEU A 43 -14.68 -5.14 -2.66
CA LEU A 43 -13.49 -5.96 -2.91
C LEU A 43 -13.80 -7.16 -3.83
N GLY A 44 -15.08 -7.49 -4.06
CA GLY A 44 -15.53 -8.45 -5.07
C GLY A 44 -15.00 -8.16 -6.49
N ASP A 45 -14.68 -6.92 -6.84
CA ASP A 45 -14.02 -6.59 -8.10
C ASP A 45 -12.62 -7.23 -8.22
N LEU A 46 -11.88 -7.37 -7.11
CA LEU A 46 -10.62 -8.11 -7.08
C LEU A 46 -10.85 -9.59 -7.38
N ALA A 47 -11.91 -10.20 -6.81
CA ALA A 47 -12.23 -11.60 -7.06
C ALA A 47 -12.60 -11.85 -8.54
N ARG A 48 -13.28 -10.90 -9.18
CA ARG A 48 -13.64 -10.99 -10.61
C ARG A 48 -12.41 -10.94 -11.51
N LEU A 49 -11.48 -10.04 -11.25
CA LEU A 49 -10.26 -9.89 -12.05
C LEU A 49 -9.20 -10.96 -11.72
N TYR A 50 -9.16 -11.41 -10.48
CA TYR A 50 -8.18 -12.34 -9.94
C TYR A 50 -8.85 -13.42 -9.08
N PRO A 51 -9.51 -14.43 -9.70
CA PRO A 51 -10.31 -15.43 -8.99
C PRO A 51 -9.53 -16.25 -7.95
N HIS A 52 -8.21 -16.35 -8.10
CA HIS A 52 -7.36 -17.07 -7.14
C HIS A 52 -7.35 -16.40 -5.75
N LEU A 53 -7.58 -15.08 -5.67
CA LEU A 53 -7.63 -14.36 -4.39
C LEU A 53 -8.81 -14.84 -3.53
N ALA A 54 -9.98 -15.01 -4.14
CA ALA A 54 -11.15 -15.58 -3.47
C ALA A 54 -10.93 -17.07 -3.14
N LYS A 55 -10.41 -17.86 -4.10
CA LYS A 55 -10.12 -19.29 -3.92
C LYS A 55 -9.18 -19.55 -2.73
N HIS A 56 -8.20 -18.69 -2.50
CA HIS A 56 -7.24 -18.83 -1.40
C HIS A 56 -7.68 -18.16 -0.09
N GLY A 57 -8.90 -17.62 -0.05
CA GLY A 57 -9.52 -17.07 1.16
C GLY A 57 -9.02 -15.68 1.55
N PHE A 58 -8.38 -14.92 0.65
CA PHE A 58 -7.96 -13.54 0.95
C PHE A 58 -9.14 -12.56 1.07
N LEU A 59 -10.27 -12.90 0.45
CA LEU A 59 -11.45 -12.03 0.35
C LEU A 59 -12.65 -12.55 1.14
N HIS A 60 -12.45 -13.52 2.04
CA HIS A 60 -13.51 -14.04 2.90
C HIS A 60 -13.64 -13.20 4.18
N GLN A 61 -14.61 -12.28 4.21
CA GLN A 61 -14.85 -11.32 5.30
C GLN A 61 -13.58 -10.55 5.75
N PRO A 62 -12.84 -9.95 4.80
CA PRO A 62 -11.54 -9.37 5.11
C PRO A 62 -11.65 -8.15 6.03
N MET A 63 -10.56 -7.88 6.73
CA MET A 63 -10.31 -6.56 7.29
C MET A 63 -9.44 -5.77 6.32
N PHE A 64 -9.96 -4.68 5.77
CA PHE A 64 -9.19 -3.72 4.98
C PHE A 64 -8.48 -2.74 5.91
N VAL A 65 -7.16 -2.73 5.90
CA VAL A 65 -6.35 -1.84 6.72
C VAL A 65 -5.64 -0.85 5.82
N SER A 66 -5.95 0.44 5.98
CA SER A 66 -5.37 1.54 5.19
C SER A 66 -4.09 2.07 5.83
N VAL A 67 -2.99 1.97 5.10
CA VAL A 67 -1.69 2.60 5.34
C VAL A 67 -1.40 3.55 4.18
N TYR A 68 -2.35 4.46 3.94
CA TYR A 68 -2.28 5.45 2.87
C TYR A 68 -2.56 6.84 3.47
N PRO A 69 -1.85 7.90 3.04
CA PRO A 69 -2.03 9.26 3.59
C PRO A 69 -3.38 9.90 3.20
N ALA A 70 -4.14 9.27 2.30
CA ALA A 70 -5.47 9.69 1.87
C ALA A 70 -6.47 8.54 2.00
N THR A 71 -7.77 8.86 2.06
CA THR A 71 -8.80 7.81 2.08
C THR A 71 -8.79 7.03 0.77
N LEU A 72 -8.77 5.70 0.84
CA LEU A 72 -8.87 4.81 -0.31
C LEU A 72 -10.33 4.51 -0.71
N GLY A 73 -11.27 5.22 -0.09
CA GLY A 73 -12.71 4.99 -0.17
C GLY A 73 -13.18 3.93 0.82
N ASN A 74 -14.50 3.80 0.97
CA ASN A 74 -15.05 2.75 1.82
C ASN A 74 -15.20 1.43 1.03
N PHE A 75 -15.26 0.31 1.73
CA PHE A 75 -15.44 -1.03 1.20
C PHE A 75 -16.66 -1.66 1.87
N VAL A 76 -17.67 -2.03 1.08
CA VAL A 76 -18.97 -2.50 1.60
C VAL A 76 -18.95 -3.94 2.13
N ASP A 77 -17.92 -4.70 1.76
CA ASP A 77 -17.73 -6.13 2.04
C ASP A 77 -16.52 -6.41 2.93
N ALA A 78 -16.00 -5.37 3.59
CA ALA A 78 -14.88 -5.47 4.51
C ALA A 78 -15.10 -4.68 5.80
N LEU A 79 -14.47 -5.13 6.86
CA LEU A 79 -14.22 -4.31 8.03
C LEU A 79 -13.05 -3.38 7.72
N GLN A 80 -13.22 -2.07 7.80
CA GLN A 80 -12.17 -1.12 7.46
C GLN A 80 -11.45 -0.62 8.70
N VAL A 81 -10.16 -0.33 8.58
CA VAL A 81 -9.37 0.33 9.62
C VAL A 81 -8.51 1.39 8.95
N ASP A 82 -8.67 2.65 9.34
CA ASP A 82 -7.69 3.67 9.01
C ASP A 82 -6.60 3.70 10.09
N THR A 83 -5.35 3.53 9.67
CA THR A 83 -4.22 3.57 10.61
C THR A 83 -3.76 4.98 10.90
N TYR A 84 -4.14 5.98 10.08
CA TYR A 84 -3.57 7.32 10.11
C TYR A 84 -2.03 7.30 10.03
N LEU A 85 -1.47 6.29 9.35
CA LEU A 85 -0.03 6.03 9.24
C LEU A 85 0.69 5.88 10.61
N ARG A 86 -0.05 5.51 11.66
CA ARG A 86 0.53 5.25 13.01
C ARG A 86 0.87 3.76 13.18
N PRO A 87 2.12 3.40 13.55
CA PRO A 87 2.51 2.00 13.77
C PRO A 87 1.63 1.27 14.80
N ALA A 88 1.24 1.95 15.88
CA ALA A 88 0.39 1.40 16.92
C ALA A 88 -1.00 0.97 16.38
N ASN A 89 -1.58 1.78 15.49
CA ASN A 89 -2.88 1.49 14.89
C ASN A 89 -2.80 0.31 13.92
N LEU A 90 -1.74 0.23 13.09
CA LEU A 90 -1.52 -0.95 12.25
C LEU A 90 -1.39 -2.21 13.10
N THR A 91 -0.52 -2.19 14.11
CA THR A 91 -0.28 -3.35 14.98
C THR A 91 -1.57 -3.81 15.65
N ARG A 92 -2.38 -2.87 16.13
CA ARG A 92 -3.67 -3.16 16.73
C ARG A 92 -4.65 -3.79 15.74
N ALA A 93 -4.73 -3.27 14.52
CA ALA A 93 -5.56 -3.83 13.44
C ALA A 93 -5.16 -5.27 13.11
N LEU A 94 -3.85 -5.52 12.93
CA LEU A 94 -3.34 -6.85 12.60
C LEU A 94 -3.56 -7.85 13.72
N ARG A 95 -3.37 -7.44 14.99
CA ARG A 95 -3.66 -8.28 16.16
C ARG A 95 -5.15 -8.61 16.27
N LEU A 96 -6.02 -7.62 16.02
CA LEU A 96 -7.47 -7.82 16.00
C LEU A 96 -7.87 -8.80 14.90
N ALA A 97 -7.36 -8.63 13.68
CA ALA A 97 -7.61 -9.54 12.58
C ALA A 97 -7.10 -10.95 12.87
N ARG A 98 -5.93 -11.10 13.52
CA ARG A 98 -5.42 -12.39 13.98
C ARG A 98 -6.36 -13.04 15.00
N ALA A 99 -6.80 -12.29 16.00
CA ALA A 99 -7.70 -12.81 17.04
C ALA A 99 -9.08 -13.20 16.49
N ALA A 100 -9.56 -12.48 15.47
CA ALA A 100 -10.81 -12.77 14.78
C ALA A 100 -10.66 -13.76 13.60
N GLU A 101 -9.47 -14.33 13.40
CA GLU A 101 -9.13 -15.24 12.29
C GLU A 101 -9.45 -14.69 10.88
N ARG A 102 -9.38 -13.37 10.72
CA ARG A 102 -9.70 -12.69 9.47
C ARG A 102 -8.49 -12.52 8.56
N PRO A 103 -8.65 -12.69 7.23
CA PRO A 103 -7.65 -12.23 6.29
C PRO A 103 -7.58 -10.70 6.31
N VAL A 104 -6.39 -10.15 6.05
CA VAL A 104 -6.19 -8.70 5.94
C VAL A 104 -5.91 -8.31 4.50
N VAL A 105 -6.57 -7.26 4.02
CA VAL A 105 -6.15 -6.52 2.84
C VAL A 105 -5.45 -5.25 3.32
N LEU A 106 -4.13 -5.22 3.21
CA LEU A 106 -3.30 -4.09 3.64
C LEU A 106 -3.06 -3.17 2.44
N GLY A 107 -3.82 -2.08 2.38
CA GLY A 107 -3.76 -1.11 1.28
C GLY A 107 -2.87 0.07 1.63
N GLY A 108 -1.88 0.43 0.80
CA GLY A 108 -0.98 1.52 1.14
C GLY A 108 0.03 1.91 0.09
N GLN A 109 0.80 2.95 0.39
CA GLN A 109 1.98 3.29 -0.41
C GLN A 109 3.09 2.28 -0.11
N PRO A 110 3.83 1.78 -1.12
CA PRO A 110 4.79 0.69 -0.94
C PRO A 110 5.79 0.89 0.22
N LEU A 111 6.43 2.07 0.32
CA LEU A 111 7.48 2.33 1.31
C LEU A 111 6.92 2.47 2.73
N ALA A 112 5.83 3.23 2.88
CA ALA A 112 5.14 3.41 4.16
C ALA A 112 4.56 2.10 4.69
N LEU A 113 3.93 1.30 3.81
CA LEU A 113 3.44 -0.03 4.13
C LEU A 113 4.59 -0.91 4.63
N ALA A 114 5.73 -0.90 3.93
CA ALA A 114 6.89 -1.70 4.32
C ALA A 114 7.47 -1.26 5.67
N GLU A 115 7.58 0.04 5.95
CA GLU A 115 8.02 0.49 7.28
C GLU A 115 7.14 -0.06 8.39
N LEU A 116 5.83 0.19 8.30
CA LEU A 116 4.94 -0.18 9.40
C LEU A 116 4.84 -1.70 9.55
N LEU A 117 4.83 -2.45 8.44
CA LEU A 117 4.78 -3.90 8.47
C LEU A 117 6.09 -4.50 9.01
N PHE A 118 7.25 -3.99 8.60
CA PHE A 118 8.53 -4.49 9.10
C PHE A 118 8.70 -4.18 10.59
N GLU A 119 8.26 -3.01 11.05
CA GLU A 119 8.23 -2.68 12.48
C GLU A 119 7.37 -3.68 13.26
N HIS A 120 6.15 -3.96 12.79
CA HIS A 120 5.25 -4.94 13.41
C HIS A 120 5.86 -6.34 13.49
N LEU A 121 6.42 -6.83 12.37
CA LEU A 121 7.02 -8.16 12.28
C LEU A 121 8.29 -8.28 13.12
N ARG A 122 9.16 -7.25 13.11
CA ARG A 122 10.39 -7.22 13.92
C ARG A 122 10.10 -7.22 15.42
N ALA A 123 9.02 -6.58 15.83
CA ALA A 123 8.57 -6.60 17.22
C ALA A 123 7.95 -7.94 17.66
N GLY A 124 7.83 -8.93 16.77
CA GLY A 124 7.29 -10.26 17.08
C GLY A 124 5.80 -10.25 17.41
N HIS A 125 5.06 -9.24 16.92
CA HIS A 125 3.64 -9.13 17.18
C HIS A 125 2.82 -10.20 16.42
N PRO A 126 1.69 -10.68 16.99
CA PRO A 126 0.83 -11.62 16.29
C PRO A 126 0.30 -11.06 14.97
N THR A 127 0.50 -11.82 13.89
CA THR A 127 0.10 -11.45 12.52
C THR A 127 -1.02 -12.36 12.00
N PRO A 128 -1.97 -11.86 11.19
CA PRO A 128 -2.98 -12.68 10.52
C PRO A 128 -2.39 -13.81 9.69
N SER A 129 -3.10 -14.92 9.54
CA SER A 129 -2.63 -16.06 8.74
C SER A 129 -2.60 -15.78 7.24
N ARG A 130 -3.35 -14.76 6.78
CA ARG A 130 -3.47 -14.37 5.37
C ARG A 130 -3.43 -12.86 5.21
N MET A 131 -2.58 -12.38 4.30
CA MET A 131 -2.47 -10.96 3.97
C MET A 131 -2.38 -10.72 2.46
N LEU A 132 -3.29 -9.90 1.93
CA LEU A 132 -3.19 -9.34 0.58
C LEU A 132 -2.61 -7.93 0.68
N LEU A 133 -1.45 -7.68 0.09
CA LEU A 133 -0.89 -6.33 0.00
C LEU A 133 -1.46 -5.65 -1.24
N LEU A 134 -2.14 -4.51 -1.08
CA LEU A 134 -2.61 -3.68 -2.19
C LEU A 134 -1.78 -2.39 -2.22
N VAL A 135 -0.71 -2.39 -3.02
CA VAL A 135 0.26 -1.29 -3.09
C VAL A 135 -0.05 -0.34 -4.23
N GLY A 136 0.08 0.97 -4.03
CA GLY A 136 -0.15 1.96 -5.09
C GLY A 136 0.29 3.37 -4.73
N GLY A 137 -0.05 4.34 -5.58
CA GLY A 137 0.33 5.75 -5.44
C GLY A 137 1.65 6.12 -6.11
N TYR A 138 2.59 5.19 -6.17
CA TYR A 138 3.80 5.21 -6.99
C TYR A 138 4.26 3.77 -7.28
N ALA A 139 5.21 3.59 -8.20
CA ALA A 139 5.71 2.27 -8.57
C ALA A 139 6.39 1.57 -7.38
N CYS A 140 5.93 0.36 -7.06
CA CYS A 140 6.58 -0.48 -6.06
C CYS A 140 7.87 -1.09 -6.65
N PRO A 141 9.06 -0.84 -6.06
CA PRO A 141 10.29 -1.49 -6.50
C PRO A 141 10.20 -3.01 -6.39
N ALA A 142 10.71 -3.74 -7.39
CA ALA A 142 10.63 -5.20 -7.41
C ALA A 142 11.35 -5.85 -6.21
N GLY A 143 12.51 -5.32 -5.83
CA GLY A 143 13.26 -5.78 -4.66
C GLY A 143 12.50 -5.59 -3.34
N LEU A 144 11.73 -4.49 -3.23
CA LEU A 144 10.88 -4.26 -2.06
C LEU A 144 9.73 -5.26 -2.00
N GLU A 145 9.05 -5.50 -3.12
CA GLU A 145 7.99 -6.51 -3.18
C GLU A 145 8.54 -7.89 -2.78
N GLN A 146 9.70 -8.27 -3.30
CA GLN A 146 10.37 -9.52 -2.93
C GLN A 146 10.67 -9.57 -1.44
N ARG A 147 11.17 -8.48 -0.85
CA ARG A 147 11.45 -8.44 0.59
C ARG A 147 10.17 -8.54 1.43
N LEU A 148 9.12 -7.82 1.07
CA LEU A 148 7.80 -7.91 1.72
C LEU A 148 7.29 -9.36 1.73
N ARG A 149 7.35 -10.04 0.59
CA ARG A 149 6.97 -11.47 0.46
C ARG A 149 7.83 -12.38 1.32
N ALA A 150 9.14 -12.13 1.36
CA ALA A 150 10.07 -12.89 2.20
C ALA A 150 9.73 -12.72 3.69
N ARG A 151 9.54 -11.49 4.19
CA ARG A 151 9.16 -11.22 5.58
C ARG A 151 7.85 -11.89 5.98
N LEU A 152 6.85 -11.87 5.09
CA LEU A 152 5.56 -12.54 5.33
C LEU A 152 5.72 -14.07 5.33
N THR A 153 6.54 -14.62 4.44
CA THR A 153 6.88 -16.06 4.45
C THR A 153 7.57 -16.48 5.74
N GLU A 154 8.57 -15.71 6.18
CA GLU A 154 9.31 -15.91 7.45
C GLU A 154 8.35 -15.89 8.66
N ALA A 155 7.31 -15.05 8.60
CA ALA A 155 6.25 -14.98 9.61
C ALA A 155 5.13 -16.03 9.42
N HIS A 156 5.29 -16.97 8.49
CA HIS A 156 4.30 -18.00 8.14
C HIS A 156 2.92 -17.45 7.74
N VAL A 157 2.91 -16.30 7.05
CA VAL A 157 1.71 -15.65 6.52
C VAL A 157 1.55 -15.98 5.04
N ALA A 158 0.41 -16.59 4.68
CA ALA A 158 0.05 -16.75 3.29
C ALA A 158 -0.27 -15.37 2.69
N HIS A 159 0.31 -15.06 1.53
CA HIS A 159 0.27 -13.69 1.02
C HIS A 159 0.19 -13.59 -0.50
N ASP A 160 -0.33 -12.46 -0.98
CA ASP A 160 -0.18 -12.02 -2.36
C ASP A 160 -0.01 -10.50 -2.42
N VAL A 161 0.43 -9.99 -3.56
CA VAL A 161 0.65 -8.55 -3.79
C VAL A 161 -0.04 -8.13 -5.07
N MET A 162 -0.85 -7.09 -4.94
CA MET A 162 -1.60 -6.43 -5.99
C MET A 162 -1.15 -4.98 -6.09
N HIS A 163 -1.02 -4.50 -7.33
CA HIS A 163 -0.58 -3.15 -7.65
C HIS A 163 -1.78 -2.34 -8.12
N GLY A 164 -2.12 -1.27 -7.42
CA GLY A 164 -3.09 -0.28 -7.86
C GLY A 164 -2.41 0.80 -8.70
N TYR A 165 -2.95 1.07 -9.88
CA TYR A 165 -2.56 2.19 -10.73
C TYR A 165 -3.78 3.05 -11.04
N GLY A 166 -3.60 4.36 -11.00
CA GLY A 166 -4.63 5.34 -11.32
C GLY A 166 -4.22 6.74 -10.90
N THR A 167 -5.06 7.70 -11.23
CA THR A 167 -4.88 9.11 -10.86
C THR A 167 -6.10 9.58 -10.07
N ALA A 168 -5.91 10.54 -9.16
CA ALA A 168 -7.00 11.03 -8.32
C ALA A 168 -8.07 11.74 -9.15
N GLU A 169 -7.66 12.34 -10.26
CA GLU A 169 -8.45 13.08 -11.23
C GLU A 169 -9.43 12.19 -12.00
N VAL A 170 -9.12 10.90 -12.17
CA VAL A 170 -9.96 9.95 -12.90
C VAL A 170 -10.64 8.98 -11.93
N ALA A 171 -9.84 8.10 -11.34
CA ALA A 171 -10.26 7.19 -10.28
C ALA A 171 -9.02 6.52 -9.66
N PRO A 172 -8.90 6.49 -8.32
CA PRO A 172 -7.81 5.77 -7.66
C PRO A 172 -7.91 4.28 -7.95
N ALA A 173 -6.76 3.65 -8.21
CA ALA A 173 -6.63 2.22 -8.53
C ALA A 173 -7.61 1.75 -9.63
N CYS A 174 -7.84 2.59 -10.65
CA CYS A 174 -8.68 2.23 -11.79
C CYS A 174 -8.14 1.05 -12.59
N LEU A 175 -6.84 0.80 -12.51
CA LEU A 175 -6.17 -0.41 -12.97
C LEU A 175 -5.63 -1.19 -11.78
N LEU A 176 -5.74 -2.51 -11.85
CA LEU A 176 -5.15 -3.43 -10.88
C LEU A 176 -4.21 -4.37 -11.60
N GLY A 177 -3.05 -4.63 -11.01
CA GLY A 177 -2.01 -5.42 -11.65
C GLY A 177 -1.31 -6.37 -10.72
N ARG A 178 -0.64 -7.35 -11.32
CA ARG A 178 0.22 -8.32 -10.61
C ARG A 178 1.56 -8.40 -11.29
N ARG A 179 2.63 -8.50 -10.49
CA ARG A 179 3.97 -8.71 -11.04
C ARG A 179 4.07 -10.08 -11.69
N THR A 180 4.60 -10.10 -12.90
CA THR A 180 4.87 -11.30 -13.68
C THR A 180 6.24 -11.87 -13.32
N PRO A 181 6.53 -13.14 -13.66
CA PRO A 181 7.87 -13.71 -13.51
C PRO A 181 8.98 -12.93 -14.23
N GLY A 182 8.64 -12.23 -15.32
CA GLY A 182 9.58 -11.36 -16.05
C GLY A 182 9.84 -10.00 -15.39
N GLY A 183 9.31 -9.77 -14.18
CA GLY A 183 9.54 -8.55 -13.40
C GLY A 183 8.58 -7.40 -13.71
N GLY A 184 7.96 -7.34 -14.89
CA GLY A 184 6.94 -6.33 -15.21
C GLY A 184 5.63 -6.54 -14.46
N VAL A 185 4.87 -5.47 -14.19
CA VAL A 185 3.52 -5.54 -13.62
C VAL A 185 2.50 -5.49 -14.74
N HIS A 186 1.69 -6.55 -14.85
CA HIS A 186 0.61 -6.64 -15.83
C HIS A 186 -0.69 -6.11 -15.20
N TYR A 187 -1.17 -4.97 -15.70
CA TYR A 187 -2.34 -4.25 -15.24
C TYR A 187 -3.57 -4.54 -16.11
N ARG A 188 -4.73 -4.69 -15.46
CA ARG A 188 -6.04 -4.88 -16.08
C ARG A 188 -6.99 -3.79 -15.60
N LEU A 189 -7.96 -3.42 -16.45
CA LEU A 189 -8.97 -2.42 -16.10
C LEU A 189 -9.88 -2.96 -14.99
N ALA A 190 -9.95 -2.22 -13.88
CA ALA A 190 -10.79 -2.56 -12.74
C ALA A 190 -12.02 -1.67 -12.61
N ALA A 191 -11.90 -0.39 -12.98
CA ALA A 191 -12.97 0.58 -12.94
C ALA A 191 -13.72 0.63 -14.29
N PRO A 192 -14.96 0.11 -14.41
CA PRO A 192 -15.70 0.09 -15.68
C PRO A 192 -16.04 1.49 -16.22
N GLN A 193 -16.04 2.51 -15.36
CA GLN A 193 -16.24 3.91 -15.71
C GLN A 193 -14.97 4.61 -16.23
N VAL A 194 -13.88 3.87 -16.45
CA VAL A 194 -12.61 4.42 -16.94
C VAL A 194 -12.28 3.81 -18.30
N ALA A 195 -11.97 4.67 -19.26
CA ALA A 195 -11.36 4.29 -20.53
C ALA A 195 -9.84 4.49 -20.46
N VAL A 196 -9.12 3.56 -21.09
CA VAL A 196 -7.66 3.58 -21.23
C VAL A 196 -7.33 3.83 -22.69
N GLU A 197 -6.60 4.90 -22.97
CA GLU A 197 -6.19 5.29 -24.31
C GLU A 197 -4.65 5.42 -24.35
N LEU A 198 -4.07 5.22 -25.53
CA LEU A 198 -2.64 5.42 -25.76
C LEU A 198 -2.43 6.52 -26.79
N CYS A 199 -1.61 7.52 -26.45
CA CYS A 199 -1.15 8.53 -27.39
C CYS A 199 0.37 8.47 -27.48
N ARG A 200 0.90 8.09 -28.65
CA ARG A 200 2.36 7.93 -28.87
C ARG A 200 3.04 7.00 -27.83
N GLY A 201 2.30 6.01 -27.33
CA GLY A 201 2.78 5.05 -26.31
C GLY A 201 2.62 5.53 -24.86
N GLU A 202 2.20 6.77 -24.64
CA GLU A 202 1.87 7.27 -23.30
C GLU A 202 0.44 6.92 -22.91
N LEU A 203 0.25 6.62 -21.63
CA LEU A 203 -1.02 6.24 -21.05
C LEU A 203 -1.88 7.47 -20.74
N ILE A 204 -3.08 7.48 -21.31
CA ILE A 204 -4.13 8.45 -21.05
C ILE A 204 -5.29 7.74 -20.34
N LEU A 205 -5.76 8.31 -19.23
CA LEU A 205 -6.92 7.82 -18.50
C LEU A 205 -8.09 8.80 -18.64
N ARG A 206 -9.29 8.30 -18.85
CA ARG A 206 -10.50 9.12 -19.03
C ARG A 206 -11.69 8.52 -18.31
N ARG A 207 -12.50 9.35 -17.66
CA ARG A 207 -13.82 8.93 -17.15
C ARG A 207 -14.83 8.83 -18.30
N THR A 208 -15.64 7.78 -18.31
CA THR A 208 -16.68 7.58 -19.33
C THR A 208 -18.00 8.26 -18.97
N ASP A 209 -18.17 8.67 -17.71
CA ASP A 209 -19.41 9.19 -17.13
C ASP A 209 -19.42 10.72 -16.91
N GLY A 210 -18.46 11.46 -17.44
CA GLY A 210 -18.33 12.90 -17.22
C GLY A 210 -17.52 13.64 -18.29
N ASP A 211 -16.93 14.78 -17.91
CA ASP A 211 -16.09 15.56 -18.82
C ASP A 211 -14.95 14.69 -19.39
N ARG A 212 -14.84 14.69 -20.72
CA ARG A 212 -14.00 13.75 -21.48
C ARG A 212 -12.55 14.22 -21.59
N ILE A 213 -12.12 15.14 -20.74
CA ILE A 213 -10.71 15.58 -20.74
C ILE A 213 -9.87 14.40 -20.22
N GLY A 214 -9.03 13.86 -21.10
CA GLY A 214 -8.13 12.77 -20.77
C GLY A 214 -6.97 13.27 -19.92
N VAL A 215 -6.63 12.52 -18.87
CA VAL A 215 -5.46 12.80 -18.04
C VAL A 215 -4.25 12.11 -18.64
N HIS A 216 -3.30 12.91 -19.14
CA HIS A 216 -1.99 12.43 -19.57
C HIS A 216 -1.17 12.07 -18.34
N THR A 217 -0.85 10.80 -18.17
CA THR A 217 -0.13 10.34 -16.97
C THR A 217 1.38 10.55 -17.06
N GLY A 218 1.90 10.72 -18.28
CA GLY A 218 3.33 10.73 -18.61
C GLY A 218 3.95 9.33 -18.69
N ASP A 219 3.29 8.32 -18.13
CA ASP A 219 3.80 6.96 -18.06
C ASP A 219 3.61 6.23 -19.39
N ARG A 220 4.58 5.39 -19.76
CA ARG A 220 4.51 4.61 -20.98
C ARG A 220 3.72 3.33 -20.72
N ALA A 221 2.87 2.95 -21.66
CA ALA A 221 2.12 1.70 -21.58
C ALA A 221 2.32 0.85 -22.83
N LEU A 222 2.62 -0.43 -22.60
CA LEU A 222 2.74 -1.45 -23.63
C LEU A 222 1.49 -2.33 -23.57
N PRO A 223 0.61 -2.30 -24.58
CA PRO A 223 -0.59 -3.13 -24.61
C PRO A 223 -0.22 -4.60 -24.75
N CYS A 224 -0.94 -5.46 -24.04
CA CYS A 224 -0.89 -6.92 -24.16
C CYS A 224 -2.30 -7.50 -24.24
N LYS A 225 -2.41 -8.84 -24.31
CA LYS A 225 -3.66 -9.55 -24.66
C LYS A 225 -4.90 -9.07 -23.88
N ASP A 226 -4.76 -8.82 -22.58
CA ASP A 226 -5.88 -8.47 -21.69
C ASP A 226 -5.54 -7.33 -20.72
N GLY A 227 -4.62 -6.45 -21.11
CA GLY A 227 -4.14 -5.38 -20.24
C GLY A 227 -2.94 -4.63 -20.78
N TRP A 228 -2.14 -4.09 -19.85
CA TRP A 228 -0.97 -3.27 -20.15
C TRP A 228 0.18 -3.56 -19.18
N PHE A 229 1.41 -3.45 -19.68
CA PHE A 229 2.58 -3.19 -18.84
C PHE A 229 2.80 -1.68 -18.78
N ILE A 230 2.95 -1.12 -17.58
CA ILE A 230 3.12 0.32 -17.38
C ILE A 230 4.52 0.59 -16.84
N GLU A 231 5.25 1.46 -17.53
CA GLU A 231 6.58 1.94 -17.15
C GLU A 231 6.46 3.38 -16.64
N PRO A 232 6.89 3.68 -15.40
CA PRO A 232 6.81 5.03 -14.86
C PRO A 232 7.71 5.98 -15.66
N SER A 233 7.23 7.20 -15.86
CA SER A 233 8.01 8.28 -16.48
C SER A 233 9.21 8.71 -15.63
N ASN A 234 10.24 9.26 -16.28
CA ASN A 234 11.41 9.82 -15.62
C ASN A 234 11.08 10.96 -14.66
N ALA A 235 9.97 11.68 -14.89
CA ALA A 235 9.48 12.71 -13.99
C ALA A 235 8.95 12.15 -12.66
N ARG A 236 8.50 10.89 -12.64
CA ARG A 236 8.00 10.20 -11.43
C ARG A 236 9.09 9.40 -10.73
N LEU A 237 10.04 8.85 -11.47
CA LEU A 237 11.16 8.07 -10.94
C LEU A 237 12.41 8.33 -11.80
N ALA A 238 13.36 9.09 -11.26
CA ALA A 238 14.60 9.37 -11.97
C ALA A 238 15.39 8.07 -12.26
N PRO A 239 16.05 7.94 -13.44
CA PRO A 239 16.70 6.69 -13.84
C PRO A 239 17.75 6.14 -12.88
N ASP A 240 18.52 7.01 -12.25
CA ASP A 240 19.55 6.62 -11.29
C ASP A 240 18.99 6.26 -9.92
N VAL A 241 17.88 6.88 -9.48
CA VAL A 241 17.11 6.42 -8.31
C VAL A 241 16.52 5.05 -8.59
N ALA A 242 15.98 4.83 -9.81
CA ALA A 242 15.51 3.52 -10.24
C ALA A 242 16.63 2.47 -10.19
N ALA A 243 17.81 2.81 -10.71
CA ALA A 243 18.99 1.95 -10.68
C ALA A 243 19.45 1.65 -9.24
N ALA A 244 19.48 2.66 -8.38
CA ALA A 244 19.84 2.51 -6.97
C ALA A 244 18.86 1.56 -6.25
N LEU A 245 17.55 1.80 -6.38
CA LEU A 245 16.52 0.92 -5.78
C LEU A 245 16.55 -0.51 -6.33
N ALA A 246 16.89 -0.68 -7.61
CA ALA A 246 17.05 -2.00 -8.23
C ALA A 246 18.29 -2.74 -7.75
N SER A 247 19.34 -2.02 -7.32
CA SER A 247 20.57 -2.61 -6.77
C SER A 247 20.44 -3.10 -5.33
N TRP A 248 19.39 -2.70 -4.61
CA TRP A 248 19.22 -3.04 -3.19
C TRP A 248 18.82 -4.50 -2.99
N GLY A 249 19.59 -5.19 -2.15
CA GLY A 249 19.30 -6.53 -1.68
C GLY A 249 18.49 -6.54 -0.38
N PRO A 250 18.33 -7.73 0.24
CA PRO A 250 17.57 -7.87 1.47
C PRO A 250 18.09 -7.00 2.62
N ALA A 251 19.41 -6.88 2.77
CA ALA A 251 20.04 -6.11 3.84
C ALA A 251 19.73 -4.61 3.73
N GLU A 252 19.80 -4.05 2.52
CA GLU A 252 19.44 -2.65 2.27
C GLU A 252 17.95 -2.43 2.56
N TRP A 253 17.06 -3.32 2.09
CA TRP A 253 15.62 -3.19 2.34
C TRP A 253 15.23 -3.32 3.80
N ASP A 254 15.96 -4.11 4.59
CA ASP A 254 15.75 -4.21 6.04
C ASP A 254 16.21 -2.95 6.80
N ARG A 255 17.17 -2.19 6.24
CA ARG A 255 17.78 -1.04 6.91
C ARG A 255 17.26 0.31 6.42
N ARG A 256 16.89 0.43 5.15
CA ARG A 256 16.49 1.66 4.47
C ARG A 256 14.99 1.68 4.20
N THR A 257 14.38 2.86 4.24
CA THR A 257 12.94 3.03 3.98
C THR A 257 12.61 3.02 2.48
N GLY A 258 13.60 3.30 1.62
CA GLY A 258 13.38 3.53 0.19
C GLY A 258 13.08 4.99 -0.17
N TYR A 259 13.11 5.91 0.80
CA TYR A 259 13.18 7.34 0.54
C TYR A 259 14.63 7.73 0.23
N LEU A 260 14.80 8.45 -0.88
CA LEU A 260 16.09 8.92 -1.38
C LEU A 260 15.95 10.38 -1.80
N THR A 261 17.04 11.12 -1.69
CA THR A 261 17.18 12.49 -2.23
C THR A 261 18.58 12.68 -2.80
N ARG A 262 18.81 13.79 -3.50
CA ARG A 262 20.14 14.19 -3.94
C ARG A 262 20.72 15.22 -2.99
N ASP A 263 21.99 15.06 -2.65
CA ASP A 263 22.78 16.06 -1.95
C ASP A 263 24.26 15.95 -2.33
N ALA A 264 24.93 17.10 -2.45
CA ALA A 264 26.35 17.19 -2.82
C ALA A 264 26.79 16.31 -4.03
N GLY A 265 25.89 16.05 -4.98
CA GLY A 265 26.14 15.24 -6.18
C GLY A 265 25.94 13.73 -6.01
N GLY A 266 25.52 13.26 -4.83
CA GLY A 266 25.24 11.85 -4.53
C GLY A 266 23.78 11.60 -4.13
N LEU A 267 23.42 10.32 -3.99
CA LEU A 267 22.14 9.89 -3.42
C LEU A 267 22.29 9.69 -1.92
N CYS A 268 21.38 10.29 -1.15
CA CYS A 268 21.28 10.07 0.29
C CYS A 268 20.04 9.21 0.61
N PHE A 269 20.14 8.39 1.65
CA PHE A 269 19.15 7.37 1.99
C PHE A 269 18.57 7.61 3.39
N GLN A 270 17.25 7.49 3.52
CA GLN A 270 16.62 7.44 4.83
C GLN A 270 16.68 6.03 5.42
N LEU A 271 17.19 5.93 6.65
CA LEU A 271 17.18 4.70 7.43
C LEU A 271 15.84 4.50 8.15
N ARG A 272 15.50 3.23 8.40
CA ARG A 272 14.37 2.86 9.27
C ARG A 272 14.63 3.29 10.70
N ARG A 273 13.56 3.40 11.50
CA ARG A 273 13.67 3.85 12.90
C ARG A 273 14.56 2.91 13.74
N GLY A 274 15.51 3.50 14.46
CA GLY A 274 16.45 2.78 15.32
C GLY A 274 17.58 2.06 14.60
N VAL A 275 17.76 2.29 13.29
CA VAL A 275 18.90 1.78 12.52
C VAL A 275 20.00 2.84 12.51
N GLU A 276 21.22 2.43 12.88
CA GLU A 276 22.42 3.28 12.84
C GLU A 276 23.00 3.36 11.43
N ALA A 277 23.51 4.54 11.07
CA ALA A 277 24.16 4.77 9.78
C ALA A 277 25.49 4.03 9.68
N THR A 278 25.76 3.45 8.51
CA THR A 278 27.02 2.75 8.21
C THR A 278 27.91 3.50 7.23
N CYS A 279 27.38 4.53 6.56
CA CYS A 279 28.14 5.41 5.69
C CYS A 279 27.57 6.83 5.74
N ALA A 280 28.28 7.79 5.14
CA ALA A 280 27.91 9.20 5.14
C ALA A 280 26.59 9.51 4.39
N ASP A 281 26.22 8.64 3.44
CA ASP A 281 25.01 8.81 2.63
C ASP A 281 23.74 8.33 3.35
N GLU A 282 23.87 7.67 4.50
CA GLU A 282 22.75 7.16 5.28
C GLU A 282 22.39 8.11 6.42
N HIS A 283 21.14 8.54 6.46
CA HIS A 283 20.63 9.41 7.53
C HIS A 283 19.59 8.69 8.37
N PRO A 284 19.69 8.75 9.71
CA PRO A 284 18.63 8.34 10.62
C PRO A 284 17.29 8.96 10.25
N PHE A 285 16.20 8.23 10.50
CA PHE A 285 14.84 8.58 10.09
C PHE A 285 14.46 10.06 10.30
N ALA A 286 14.62 10.56 11.54
CA ALA A 286 14.27 11.94 11.91
C ALA A 286 15.20 12.96 11.26
N GLN A 287 16.50 12.68 11.24
CA GLN A 287 17.50 13.59 10.64
C GLN A 287 17.28 13.76 9.13
N PHE A 288 16.91 12.69 8.43
CA PHE A 288 16.55 12.78 7.01
C PHE A 288 15.32 13.68 6.80
N ALA A 289 14.28 13.50 7.63
CA ALA A 289 13.06 14.28 7.53
C ALA A 289 13.30 15.77 7.83
N ASP A 290 14.07 16.08 8.86
CA ASP A 290 14.43 17.46 9.24
C ASP A 290 15.25 18.14 8.14
N ARG A 291 16.18 17.39 7.53
CA ARG A 291 17.10 17.93 6.52
C ARG A 291 16.45 18.14 5.15
N PHE A 292 15.60 17.22 4.73
CA PHE A 292 15.08 17.18 3.36
C PHE A 292 13.58 17.41 3.25
N GLY A 293 12.90 17.68 4.37
CA GLY A 293 11.46 17.97 4.41
C GLY A 293 10.57 16.83 3.91
N THR A 294 11.09 15.59 3.91
CA THR A 294 10.36 14.42 3.37
C THR A 294 10.14 13.39 4.45
N SER A 295 8.89 12.93 4.60
CA SER A 295 8.48 11.91 5.56
C SER A 295 7.75 10.75 4.89
N LEU A 296 7.44 9.69 5.65
CA LEU A 296 6.57 8.60 5.19
C LEU A 296 5.14 9.06 4.83
N LEU A 297 4.76 10.29 5.22
CA LEU A 297 3.46 10.88 4.88
C LEU A 297 3.46 11.45 3.46
N ASP A 298 4.65 11.72 2.90
CA ASP A 298 4.83 12.35 1.61
C ASP A 298 5.07 11.29 0.54
N LYS A 299 4.57 11.53 -0.67
CA LYS A 299 5.06 10.76 -1.82
C LYS A 299 6.55 11.08 -2.01
N PRO A 300 7.40 10.08 -2.27
CA PRO A 300 8.81 10.36 -2.50
C PRO A 300 8.97 11.24 -3.74
N SER A 301 9.71 12.35 -3.59
CA SER A 301 10.16 13.13 -4.73
C SER A 301 11.45 12.52 -5.26
N TRP A 302 11.34 11.52 -6.13
CA TRP A 302 12.50 10.87 -6.76
C TRP A 302 13.12 11.70 -7.90
N ASN A 303 12.61 12.91 -8.12
CA ASN A 303 13.15 13.88 -9.05
C ASN A 303 13.27 15.24 -8.33
N PRO A 304 14.37 15.48 -7.60
CA PRO A 304 14.58 16.73 -6.87
C PRO A 304 14.75 17.93 -7.79
#